data_AF-A0AAW2UHC6-F1
#
_entry.id   AF-A0AAW2UHC6-F1
#
_cell.length_a   1.000
_cell.length_b   1.000
_cell.length_c   1.000
_cell.angle_alpha   90.00
_cell.angle_beta   90.00
_cell.angle_gamma   90.00
#
_symmetry.space_group_name_H-M   'P 1'
#
loop_
_entity.id
_entity.type
_entity.pdbx_description
1 polymer ?
#
loop_
_entity_poly.entity_id
_entity_poly.type
_entity_poly.pdbx_seq_one_letter_code
_entity_poly.pdbx_strand_id
1 'polypeptide(L)'
;MAVPYLHPSDHSGFVLASSPLDGSNLFAWSRYMYVSLGCKLKVRFIDGTFRRPAVGSVSFKQWRCVDLMVTSWLWNSIFKEIVEAFMYTSSSCELWFGPLGQISMQ
;
A
#
# COMPACT_ATOMS: atom_id res chain seq x y z
N MET A 1 8.53 13.14 12.75
CA MET A 1 8.99 11.82 12.25
C MET A 1 9.45 11.99 10.81
N ALA A 2 10.62 11.45 10.46
CA ALA A 2 11.16 11.54 9.11
C ALA A 2 10.35 10.68 8.13
N VAL A 3 10.25 11.13 6.88
CA VAL A 3 9.64 10.32 5.80
C VAL A 3 10.62 9.19 5.44
N PRO A 4 10.16 7.93 5.40
CA PRO A 4 11.00 6.82 4.96
C PRO A 4 11.57 7.09 3.56
N TYR A 5 12.85 6.84 3.38
CA TYR A 5 13.51 6.96 2.09
C TYR A 5 13.06 5.83 1.14
N LEU A 6 12.95 6.13 -0.16
CA LEU A 6 12.80 5.09 -1.18
C LEU A 6 14.17 4.46 -1.40
N HIS A 7 14.34 3.22 -0.97
CA HIS A 7 15.60 2.51 -1.17
C HIS A 7 15.83 2.32 -2.68
N PRO A 8 17.08 2.32 -3.20
CA PRO A 8 17.32 2.16 -4.64
C PRO A 8 16.76 0.85 -5.24
N SER A 9 16.49 -0.15 -4.40
CA SER A 9 15.84 -1.41 -4.79
C SER A 9 14.30 -1.37 -4.75
N ASP A 10 13.69 -0.26 -4.30
CA ASP A 10 12.25 -0.08 -4.33
C ASP A 10 11.81 0.37 -5.73
N HIS A 11 11.25 -0.57 -6.50
CA HIS A 11 10.68 -0.31 -7.83
C HIS A 11 9.27 -0.90 -7.92
N SER A 12 8.43 -0.39 -8.82
CA SER A 12 7.02 -0.76 -8.93
C SER A 12 6.79 -2.24 -9.26
N GLY A 13 7.71 -2.87 -10.01
CA GLY A 13 7.66 -4.31 -10.33
C GLY A 13 8.00 -5.26 -9.17
N PHE A 14 8.21 -4.78 -7.95
CA PHE A 14 8.51 -5.63 -6.80
C PHE A 14 7.26 -6.44 -6.41
N VAL A 15 7.39 -7.76 -6.36
CA VAL A 15 6.30 -8.67 -5.99
C VAL A 15 6.27 -8.82 -4.48
N LEU A 16 5.23 -8.28 -3.82
CA LEU A 16 5.08 -8.35 -2.36
C LEU A 16 4.36 -9.61 -1.85
N ALA A 17 3.56 -10.24 -2.70
CA ALA A 17 2.79 -11.45 -2.38
C ALA A 17 3.04 -12.50 -3.46
N SER A 18 3.23 -13.77 -3.06
CA SER A 18 3.43 -14.89 -4.00
C SER A 18 2.18 -15.21 -4.81
N SER A 19 1.00 -14.85 -4.29
CA SER A 19 -0.30 -15.07 -4.90
C SER A 19 -1.10 -13.77 -4.84
N PRO A 20 -1.59 -13.25 -5.98
CA PRO A 20 -2.42 -12.05 -5.99
C PRO A 20 -3.74 -12.24 -5.23
N LEU A 21 -4.32 -11.15 -4.75
CA LEU A 21 -5.66 -11.15 -4.15
C LEU A 21 -6.70 -11.57 -5.20
N ASP A 22 -7.44 -12.62 -4.92
CA ASP A 22 -8.45 -13.21 -5.82
C ASP A 22 -9.88 -13.22 -5.25
N GLY A 23 -10.06 -12.61 -4.07
CA GLY A 23 -11.33 -12.57 -3.34
C GLY A 23 -11.54 -13.73 -2.36
N SER A 24 -10.84 -14.86 -2.54
CA SER A 24 -10.89 -16.01 -1.62
C SER A 24 -9.74 -16.01 -0.61
N ASN A 25 -8.64 -15.34 -0.91
CA ASN A 25 -7.38 -15.40 -0.15
C ASN A 25 -7.05 -14.13 0.65
N LEU A 26 -8.05 -13.30 0.97
CA LEU A 26 -7.86 -11.98 1.61
C LEU A 26 -7.00 -12.02 2.87
N PHE A 27 -7.22 -12.99 3.76
CA PHE A 27 -6.46 -13.12 5.01
C PHE A 27 -4.97 -13.43 4.76
N ALA A 28 -4.68 -14.38 3.86
CA ALA A 28 -3.31 -14.73 3.52
C ALA A 28 -2.62 -13.56 2.81
N TRP A 29 -3.30 -12.95 1.83
CA TRP A 29 -2.80 -11.78 1.10
C TRP A 29 -2.48 -10.61 2.03
N SER A 30 -3.41 -10.23 2.92
CA SER A 30 -3.21 -9.11 3.84
C SER A 30 -2.04 -9.37 4.79
N ARG A 31 -1.87 -10.62 5.25
CA ARG A 31 -0.70 -11.01 6.06
C ARG A 31 0.62 -10.88 5.29
N TYR A 32 0.69 -11.35 4.04
CA TYR A 32 1.88 -11.19 3.21
C TYR A 32 2.24 -9.72 2.99
N MET A 33 1.24 -8.91 2.64
CA MET A 33 1.43 -7.48 2.42
C MET A 33 1.95 -6.78 3.69
N TYR A 34 1.38 -7.08 4.85
CA TYR A 34 1.83 -6.53 6.12
C TYR A 34 3.29 -6.88 6.43
N VAL A 35 3.70 -8.14 6.23
CA VAL A 35 5.09 -8.58 6.46
C VAL A 35 6.05 -7.90 5.48
N SER A 36 5.76 -7.96 4.17
CA SER A 36 6.63 -7.42 3.13
C SER A 36 6.82 -5.90 3.26
N LEU A 37 5.76 -5.16 3.56
CA LEU A 37 5.84 -3.73 3.86
C LEU A 37 6.57 -3.47 5.18
N GLY A 38 6.45 -4.36 6.16
CA GLY A 38 7.14 -4.28 7.45
C GLY A 38 8.65 -4.35 7.29
N CYS A 39 9.14 -5.32 6.53
CA CYS A 39 10.57 -5.45 6.17
C CYS A 39 11.12 -4.21 5.45
N LYS A 40 10.25 -3.44 4.79
CA LYS A 40 10.61 -2.19 4.08
C LYS A 40 10.34 -0.91 4.88
N LEU A 41 9.88 -1.03 6.12
CA LEU A 41 9.49 0.10 7.00
C LEU A 41 8.37 0.98 6.41
N LYS A 42 7.44 0.37 5.66
CA LYS A 42 6.38 1.05 4.91
C LYS A 42 4.96 0.71 5.37
N VAL A 43 4.77 -0.15 6.38
CA VAL A 43 3.44 -0.47 6.97
C VAL A 43 2.68 0.79 7.38
N ARG A 44 3.41 1.81 7.84
CA ARG A 44 2.81 3.04 8.34
C ARG A 44 2.04 3.87 7.30
N PHE A 45 2.24 3.57 6.02
CA PHE A 45 1.50 4.17 4.91
C PHE A 45 0.13 3.52 4.71
N ILE A 46 -0.02 2.23 5.02
CA ILE A 46 -1.30 1.50 4.89
C ILE A 46 -2.14 1.55 6.16
N ASP A 47 -1.53 1.62 7.35
CA ASP A 47 -2.25 1.66 8.63
C ASP A 47 -2.68 3.07 9.07
N GLY A 48 -2.29 4.12 8.31
CA GLY A 48 -2.61 5.52 8.61
C GLY A 48 -1.82 6.15 9.76
N THR A 49 -0.93 5.42 10.43
CA THR A 49 -0.10 5.95 11.52
C THR A 49 0.93 6.96 11.06
N PHE A 50 1.23 7.03 9.75
CA PHE A 50 2.06 8.07 9.16
C PHE A 50 1.22 9.09 8.38
N ARG A 51 0.73 10.10 9.12
CA ARG A 51 -0.14 11.15 8.60
C ARG A 51 0.48 11.89 7.42
N ARG A 52 -0.35 12.15 6.42
CA ARG A 52 -0.01 12.97 5.24
C ARG A 52 0.49 14.36 5.69
N PRO A 53 1.71 14.77 5.29
CA PRO A 53 2.21 16.12 5.53
C PRO A 53 1.38 17.18 4.81
N ALA A 54 1.45 18.43 5.29
CA ALA A 54 0.83 19.57 4.63
C ALA A 54 1.32 19.69 3.18
N VAL A 55 0.40 19.91 2.25
CA VAL A 55 0.72 20.14 0.83
C VAL A 55 1.65 21.35 0.74
N GLY A 56 2.73 21.20 -0.03
CA GLY A 56 3.76 22.25 -0.17
C GLY A 56 4.90 22.19 0.85
N SER A 57 4.81 21.36 1.89
CA SER A 57 5.95 21.13 2.79
C SER A 57 7.08 20.39 2.08
N VAL A 58 8.32 20.59 2.55
CA VAL A 58 9.52 19.90 2.03
C VAL A 58 9.34 18.38 2.04
N SER A 59 8.71 17.85 3.09
CA SER A 59 8.47 16.42 3.27
C SER A 59 7.30 15.87 2.44
N PHE A 60 6.41 16.71 1.91
CA PHE A 60 5.22 16.26 1.18
C PHE A 60 5.59 15.51 -0.11
N LYS A 61 6.53 16.04 -0.88
CA LYS A 61 6.96 15.40 -2.15
C LYS A 61 7.49 13.99 -1.89
N GLN A 62 8.38 13.85 -0.91
CA GLN A 62 8.95 12.56 -0.55
C GLN A 62 7.88 11.60 -0.02
N TRP A 63 6.98 12.08 0.85
CA TRP A 63 5.88 11.28 1.37
C TRP A 63 5.01 10.77 0.22
N ARG A 64 4.68 11.63 -0.74
CA ARG A 64 3.84 11.29 -1.88
C ARG A 64 4.50 10.25 -2.78
N CYS A 65 5.80 10.35 -3.03
CA CYS A 65 6.51 9.33 -3.82
C CYS A 65 6.47 7.96 -3.14
N VAL A 66 6.66 7.90 -1.82
CA VAL A 66 6.62 6.62 -1.08
C VAL A 66 5.21 6.05 -1.05
N ASP A 67 4.19 6.88 -0.80
CA ASP A 67 2.78 6.48 -0.83
C ASP A 67 2.40 5.89 -2.20
N LEU A 68 2.76 6.57 -3.30
CA LEU A 68 2.53 6.08 -4.67
C LEU A 68 3.25 4.76 -4.95
N MET A 69 4.47 4.57 -4.42
CA MET A 69 5.19 3.30 -4.54
C MET A 69 4.43 2.17 -3.84
N VAL A 70 3.98 2.40 -2.60
CA VAL A 70 3.19 1.42 -1.85
C VAL A 70 1.88 1.11 -2.56
N THR A 71 1.18 2.12 -3.09
CA THR A 71 -0.02 1.94 -3.91
C THR A 71 0.26 1.07 -5.13
N SER A 72 1.37 1.30 -5.84
CA SER A 72 1.73 0.50 -7.02
C SER A 72 1.96 -0.98 -6.66
N TRP A 73 2.58 -1.26 -5.52
CA TRP A 73 2.79 -2.63 -5.07
C TRP A 73 1.48 -3.30 -4.64
N LEU A 74 0.57 -2.56 -4.01
CA LEU A 74 -0.78 -3.04 -3.70
C LEU A 74 -1.52 -3.41 -4.98
N TRP A 75 -1.56 -2.52 -5.98
CA TRP A 75 -2.19 -2.80 -7.28
C TRP A 75 -1.60 -4.04 -7.97
N ASN A 76 -0.27 -4.16 -8.00
CA ASN A 76 0.41 -5.29 -8.62
C ASN A 76 0.23 -6.61 -7.85
N SER A 77 -0.34 -6.57 -6.65
CA SER A 77 -0.62 -7.73 -5.81
C SER A 77 -2.09 -8.15 -5.83
N ILE A 78 -2.94 -7.53 -6.67
CA ILE A 78 -4.39 -7.78 -6.74
C ILE A 78 -4.73 -8.19 -8.19
N PHE A 79 -5.63 -9.16 -8.36
CA PHE A 79 -6.11 -9.50 -9.71
C PHE A 79 -6.78 -8.31 -10.39
N LYS A 80 -6.63 -8.25 -11.72
CA LYS A 80 -7.00 -7.07 -12.51
C LYS A 80 -8.50 -6.76 -12.37
N GLU A 81 -9.33 -7.78 -12.34
CA GLU A 81 -10.78 -7.71 -12.19
C GLU A 81 -11.19 -7.07 -10.86
N ILE A 82 -10.35 -7.21 -9.84
CA ILE A 82 -10.57 -6.64 -8.50
C ILE A 82 -9.93 -5.24 -8.42
N VAL A 83 -8.72 -5.06 -8.95
CA VAL A 83 -7.96 -3.80 -8.81
C VAL A 83 -8.66 -2.60 -9.46
N GLU A 84 -9.44 -2.83 -10.52
CA GLU A 84 -10.24 -1.79 -11.19
C GLU A 84 -11.17 -1.06 -10.21
N ALA A 85 -11.72 -1.77 -9.21
CA ALA A 85 -12.56 -1.19 -8.17
C ALA A 85 -11.81 -0.28 -7.17
N PHE A 86 -10.47 -0.17 -7.28
CA PHE A 86 -9.64 0.63 -6.38
C PHE A 86 -8.87 1.74 -7.10
N MET A 87 -9.05 1.91 -8.41
CA MET A 87 -8.30 2.90 -9.20
C MET A 87 -8.60 4.35 -8.81
N TYR A 88 -9.73 4.63 -8.15
CA TYR A 88 -10.09 5.95 -7.64
C TYR A 88 -9.49 6.29 -6.27
N THR A 89 -8.86 5.33 -5.58
CA THR A 89 -8.28 5.56 -4.25
C THR A 89 -7.07 6.49 -4.36
N SER A 90 -6.99 7.47 -3.45
CA SER A 90 -6.03 8.56 -3.55
C SER A 90 -4.73 8.31 -2.78
N SER A 91 -4.72 7.29 -1.92
CA SER A 91 -3.58 6.87 -1.10
C SER A 91 -3.58 5.36 -0.84
N SER A 92 -2.41 4.83 -0.47
CA SER A 92 -2.25 3.43 -0.09
C SER A 92 -3.09 3.06 1.15
N CYS A 93 -3.27 3.99 2.08
CA CYS A 93 -4.15 3.85 3.25
C CYS A 93 -5.63 3.68 2.86
N GLU A 94 -6.12 4.52 1.94
CA GLU A 94 -7.51 4.42 1.45
C GLU A 94 -7.74 3.11 0.70
N LEU A 95 -6.76 2.64 -0.07
CA LEU A 95 -6.85 1.35 -0.72
C LEU A 95 -6.94 0.21 0.31
N TRP A 96 -6.09 0.27 1.33
CA TRP A 96 -6.03 -0.74 2.38
C TRP A 96 -7.32 -0.86 3.20
N PHE A 97 -7.91 0.28 3.58
CA PHE A 97 -9.16 0.33 4.38
C PHE A 97 -10.44 0.47 3.54
N GLY A 98 -10.32 0.57 2.22
CA GLY A 98 -11.44 0.71 1.30
C GLY A 98 -12.32 -0.55 1.25
N PRO A 99 -13.01 -0.83 0.13
CA PRO A 99 -13.91 -1.97 0.00
C PRO A 99 -13.34 -3.34 0.47
N LEU A 100 -12.02 -3.54 0.47
CA LEU A 100 -11.35 -4.74 1.00
C LEU A 100 -11.29 -4.79 2.53
N GLY A 101 -11.19 -3.64 3.20
CA GLY A 101 -11.11 -3.52 4.66
C GLY A 101 -12.43 -3.84 5.38
N GLN A 102 -13.57 -3.65 4.70
CA GLN A 102 -14.88 -4.04 5.25
C GLN A 102 -15.06 -5.56 5.36
N ILE A 103 -14.34 -6.34 4.55
CA ILE A 103 -14.37 -7.82 4.59
C ILE A 103 -13.39 -8.36 5.66
N SER A 104 -12.45 -7.53 6.12
CA SER A 104 -11.41 -7.91 7.10
C SER A 104 -11.84 -7.77 8.57
N MET A 105 -13.02 -7.19 8.86
CA MET A 105 -13.51 -6.96 10.24
C MET A 105 -14.78 -7.75 10.59
N GLN A 106 -15.11 -8.78 9.81
CA GLN A 106 -16.05 -9.85 10.17
C GLN A 106 -15.30 -11.18 10.25
#